data_AF-A0A379M0Y4-F1
#
_entry.id   AF-A0A379M0Y4-F1
#
_cell.length_a   1.000
_cell.length_b   1.000
_cell.length_c   1.000
_cell.angle_alpha   90.00
_cell.angle_beta   90.00
_cell.angle_gamma   90.00
#
_symmetry.space_group_name_H-M   'P 1'
#
loop_
_entity.id
_entity.type
_entity.pdbx_description
1 polymer ?
#
loop_
_entity_poly.entity_id
_entity_poly.type
_entity_poly.pdbx_seq_one_letter_code
_entity_poly.pdbx_strand_id
1 'polypeptide(L)'
;MSRIQLALDVDDLPEAVAFYSTLFGTEPVKLEPGYANFAIADPPLKLVLFENPGKGGTINHLGVEVDSSEKVHTEIARLTEAGLFADEEMGTTCCYATQDKAWVTGPAGEKWEVYTVLADSETFGSSPQHLDGPRESGSGACCTAGTPDEQQDGNFTSKSDATSCC
;
A
#
# COMPACT_ATOMS: atom_id res chain seq x y z
N MET A 1 17.27 -1.96 18.11
CA MET A 1 17.83 -2.77 16.99
C MET A 1 16.83 -2.75 15.87
N SER A 2 17.27 -2.67 14.61
CA SER A 2 16.36 -2.66 13.46
C SER A 2 16.00 -4.07 12.99
N ARG A 3 14.89 -4.19 12.27
CA ARG A 3 14.45 -5.43 11.61
C ARG A 3 13.88 -5.14 10.22
N ILE A 4 13.91 -6.15 9.36
CA ILE A 4 13.25 -6.07 8.06
C ILE A 4 11.73 -6.15 8.26
N GLN A 5 11.00 -5.37 7.48
CA GLN A 5 9.57 -5.58 7.24
C GLN A 5 9.37 -6.25 5.89
N LEU A 6 8.55 -7.30 5.89
CA LEU A 6 8.01 -7.91 4.69
C LEU A 6 6.49 -7.75 4.72
N ALA A 7 5.94 -6.93 3.84
CA ALA A 7 4.51 -6.81 3.64
C ALA A 7 4.08 -7.62 2.42
N LEU A 8 3.12 -8.53 2.60
CA LEU A 8 2.62 -9.43 1.57
C LEU A 8 1.12 -9.22 1.35
N ASP A 9 0.72 -9.32 0.10
CA ASP A 9 -0.67 -9.55 -0.27
C ASP A 9 -0.99 -11.04 -0.14
N VAL A 10 -2.13 -11.36 0.46
CA VAL A 10 -2.61 -12.74 0.63
C VAL A 10 -4.05 -12.85 0.14
N ASP A 11 -4.40 -14.00 -0.45
CA ASP A 11 -5.76 -14.19 -0.97
C ASP A 11 -6.79 -14.43 0.14
N ASP A 12 -6.40 -15.21 1.16
CA ASP A 12 -7.22 -15.55 2.32
C ASP A 12 -6.39 -15.32 3.59
N LEU A 13 -6.80 -14.34 4.39
CA LEU A 13 -6.06 -13.97 5.60
C LEU A 13 -6.06 -15.08 6.66
N PRO A 14 -7.18 -15.75 6.99
CA PRO A 14 -7.18 -16.87 7.94
C PRO A 14 -6.20 -17.98 7.58
N GLU A 15 -6.15 -18.40 6.31
CA GLU A 15 -5.23 -19.41 5.81
C GLU A 15 -3.77 -18.95 5.94
N ALA A 16 -3.49 -17.71 5.53
CA ALA A 16 -2.15 -17.14 5.63
C ALA A 16 -1.68 -17.02 7.10
N VAL A 17 -2.55 -16.57 8.00
CA VAL A 17 -2.25 -16.49 9.43
C VAL A 17 -1.90 -17.87 9.98
N ALA A 18 -2.70 -18.91 9.69
CA ALA A 18 -2.41 -20.26 10.14
C ALA A 18 -1.05 -20.77 9.62
N PHE A 19 -0.74 -20.49 8.34
CA PHE A 19 0.54 -20.85 7.75
C PHE A 19 1.72 -20.16 8.43
N TYR A 20 1.68 -18.82 8.57
CA TYR A 20 2.78 -18.05 9.14
C TYR A 20 2.94 -18.25 10.64
N SER A 21 1.85 -18.47 11.38
CA SER A 21 1.92 -18.89 12.78
C SER A 21 2.67 -20.21 12.93
N THR A 22 2.42 -21.17 12.02
CA THR A 22 3.15 -22.46 12.00
C THR A 22 4.61 -22.29 11.60
N LEU A 23 4.88 -21.51 10.55
CA LEU A 23 6.23 -21.32 10.01
C LEU A 23 7.17 -20.67 11.04
N PHE A 24 6.69 -19.67 11.76
CA PHE A 24 7.50 -18.90 12.72
C PHE A 24 7.27 -19.29 14.18
N GLY A 25 6.36 -20.22 14.45
CA GLY A 25 6.08 -20.71 15.80
C GLY A 25 5.54 -19.64 16.76
N THR A 26 4.84 -18.62 16.24
CA THR A 26 4.26 -17.53 17.03
C THR A 26 2.98 -17.00 16.39
N GLU A 27 2.02 -16.59 17.20
CA GLU A 27 0.79 -15.95 16.73
C GLU A 27 1.03 -14.49 16.30
N PRO A 28 0.12 -13.90 15.49
CA PRO A 28 0.20 -12.48 15.15
C PRO A 28 0.08 -11.61 16.40
N VAL A 29 0.82 -10.50 16.41
CA VAL A 29 0.73 -9.48 17.46
C VAL A 29 -0.55 -8.66 17.29
N LYS A 30 -1.01 -8.51 16.05
CA LYS A 30 -2.27 -7.85 15.74
C LYS A 30 -2.98 -8.58 14.61
N LEU A 31 -4.28 -8.78 14.78
CA LEU A 31 -5.17 -9.41 13.79
C LEU A 31 -6.45 -8.58 13.73
N GLU A 32 -6.77 -8.10 12.53
CA GLU A 32 -7.94 -7.28 12.21
C GLU A 32 -8.55 -7.79 10.89
N PRO A 33 -9.80 -7.43 10.56
CA PRO A 33 -10.36 -7.74 9.24
C PRO A 33 -9.44 -7.22 8.11
N GLY A 34 -8.99 -8.12 7.24
CA GLY A 34 -8.12 -7.83 6.11
C GLY A 34 -6.65 -7.51 6.45
N TYR A 35 -6.23 -7.61 7.72
CA TYR A 35 -4.88 -7.26 8.15
C TYR A 35 -4.36 -8.13 9.29
N ALA A 36 -3.10 -8.56 9.20
CA ALA A 36 -2.39 -9.13 10.34
C ALA A 36 -0.93 -8.67 10.37
N ASN A 37 -0.31 -8.62 11.55
CA ASN A 37 1.14 -8.51 11.64
C ASN A 37 1.74 -9.40 12.73
N PHE A 38 2.96 -9.83 12.48
CA PHE A 38 3.77 -10.64 13.39
C PHE A 38 5.05 -9.89 13.74
N ALA A 39 5.51 -10.04 14.98
CA ALA A 39 6.82 -9.60 15.42
C ALA A 39 7.66 -10.84 15.74
N ILE A 40 8.51 -11.25 14.79
CA ILE A 40 9.35 -12.43 14.90
C ILE A 40 10.71 -11.99 15.47
N ALA A 41 11.14 -12.67 16.54
CA ALA A 41 12.36 -12.29 17.25
C ALA A 41 13.63 -12.84 16.59
N ASP A 42 13.60 -14.09 16.11
CA ASP A 42 14.73 -14.75 15.47
C ASP A 42 14.25 -15.64 14.30
N PRO A 43 14.51 -15.25 13.04
CA PRO A 43 15.20 -14.02 12.63
C PRO A 43 14.37 -12.76 12.92
N PRO A 44 15.00 -11.59 13.23
CA PRO A 44 14.27 -10.34 13.42
C PRO A 44 13.48 -9.93 12.17
N LEU A 45 12.16 -10.05 12.24
CA LEU A 45 11.26 -9.79 11.11
C LEU A 45 9.93 -9.20 11.61
N LYS A 46 9.49 -8.13 10.95
CA LYS A 46 8.12 -7.64 10.98
C LYS A 46 7.41 -8.19 9.75
N LEU A 47 6.56 -9.20 9.92
CA LEU A 47 5.73 -9.71 8.83
C LEU A 47 4.38 -9.00 8.87
N VAL A 48 3.93 -8.47 7.74
CA VAL A 48 2.62 -7.82 7.60
C VAL A 48 1.86 -8.49 6.47
N LEU A 49 0.61 -8.85 6.72
CA LEU A 49 -0.27 -9.50 5.76
C LEU A 49 -1.45 -8.57 5.46
N PHE A 50 -1.69 -8.32 4.19
CA PHE A 50 -2.84 -7.58 3.67
C PHE A 50 -3.71 -8.54 2.86
N GLU A 51 -4.98 -8.67 3.21
CA GLU A 51 -5.91 -9.47 2.42
C GLU A 51 -6.23 -8.74 1.10
N ASN A 52 -5.97 -9.41 -0.01
CA ASN A 52 -6.15 -8.88 -1.36
C ASN A 52 -6.57 -10.01 -2.31
N PRO A 53 -7.85 -10.43 -2.28
CA PRO A 53 -8.32 -11.61 -2.99
C PRO A 53 -8.09 -11.53 -4.50
N GLY A 54 -7.49 -12.58 -5.07
CA GLY A 54 -7.10 -12.68 -6.48
C GLY A 54 -5.76 -12.02 -6.81
N LYS A 55 -5.08 -11.45 -5.82
CA LYS A 55 -3.75 -10.83 -5.92
C LYS A 55 -2.79 -11.33 -4.84
N GLY A 56 -3.12 -12.42 -4.15
CA GLY A 56 -2.25 -13.01 -3.15
C GLY A 56 -0.92 -13.52 -3.70
N GLY A 57 0.06 -13.65 -2.80
CA GLY A 57 1.40 -14.15 -3.12
C GLY A 57 2.36 -13.10 -3.69
N THR A 58 1.94 -11.83 -3.75
CA THR A 58 2.79 -10.71 -4.18
C THR A 58 3.41 -9.96 -3.00
N ILE A 59 4.55 -9.32 -3.27
CA ILE A 59 5.10 -8.33 -2.35
C ILE A 59 4.25 -7.07 -2.45
N ASN A 60 3.71 -6.65 -1.31
CA ASN A 60 2.99 -5.38 -1.20
C ASN A 60 4.00 -4.23 -1.13
N HIS A 61 4.90 -4.28 -0.14
CA HIS A 61 6.07 -3.40 -0.01
C HIS A 61 7.09 -3.98 0.99
N LEU A 62 8.24 -3.33 1.09
CA LEU A 62 9.33 -3.71 1.98
C LEU A 62 9.62 -2.59 2.96
N GLY A 63 10.29 -2.91 4.07
CA GLY A 63 10.71 -1.88 4.99
C GLY A 63 11.85 -2.24 5.91
N VAL A 64 12.33 -1.22 6.63
CA VAL A 64 13.28 -1.32 7.73
C VAL A 64 12.66 -0.61 8.93
N GLU A 65 12.20 -1.38 9.91
CA GLU A 65 11.72 -0.85 11.17
C GLU A 65 12.94 -0.52 12.05
N VAL A 66 13.07 0.74 12.44
CA VAL A 66 14.11 1.26 13.33
C VAL A 66 13.52 1.56 14.72
N ASP A 67 14.38 1.80 15.70
CA ASP A 67 13.97 1.92 17.11
C ASP A 67 13.69 3.36 17.58
N SER A 68 13.90 4.38 16.75
CA SER A 68 13.55 5.76 17.09
C SER A 68 13.34 6.66 15.88
N SER A 69 12.60 7.75 16.08
CA SER A 69 12.39 8.81 15.08
C SER A 69 13.70 9.47 14.67
N GLU A 70 14.67 9.60 15.59
CA GLU A 70 15.97 10.19 15.26
C GLU A 70 16.71 9.35 14.20
N LYS A 71 16.55 8.02 14.24
CA LYS A 71 17.09 7.14 13.19
C LYS A 71 16.35 7.29 11.88
N VAL A 72 15.02 7.45 11.89
CA VAL A 72 14.25 7.76 10.68
C VAL A 72 14.76 9.04 10.03
N HIS A 73 14.90 10.13 10.80
CA HIS A 73 15.45 11.39 10.30
C HIS A 73 16.90 11.27 9.79
N THR A 74 17.73 10.47 10.45
CA THR A 74 19.11 10.20 10.00
C THR A 74 19.12 9.50 8.64
N GLU A 75 18.26 8.51 8.45
CA GLU A 75 18.15 7.79 7.17
C GLU A 75 17.54 8.67 6.06
N ILE A 76 16.56 9.50 6.37
CA ILE A 76 16.01 10.52 5.44
C ILE A 76 17.14 11.40 4.91
N ALA A 77 17.95 11.97 5.82
CA ALA A 77 19.05 12.85 5.44
C ALA A 77 20.07 12.13 4.55
N ARG A 78 20.46 10.90 4.93
CA ARG A 78 21.41 10.09 4.16
C ARG A 78 20.87 9.72 2.77
N LEU A 79 19.60 9.35 2.65
CA LEU A 79 18.96 8.98 1.37
C LEU A 79 18.83 10.21 0.46
N THR A 80 18.43 11.35 1.01
CA THR A 80 18.33 12.61 0.28
C THR A 80 19.70 13.07 -0.23
N GLU A 81 20.74 12.99 0.60
CA GLU A 81 22.12 13.30 0.19
C GLU A 81 22.62 12.38 -0.93
N ALA A 82 22.18 11.11 -0.93
CA ALA A 82 22.48 10.15 -1.98
C ALA A 82 21.64 10.35 -3.27
N GLY A 83 20.76 11.35 -3.32
CA GLY A 83 19.87 11.61 -4.46
C GLY A 83 18.70 10.63 -4.58
N LEU A 84 18.44 9.83 -3.54
CA LEU A 84 17.26 8.99 -3.43
C LEU A 84 16.17 9.82 -2.76
N PHE A 85 15.36 10.50 -3.58
CA PHE A 85 14.27 11.32 -3.08
C PHE A 85 13.36 10.49 -2.17
N ALA A 86 13.17 10.97 -0.94
CA ALA A 86 12.36 10.31 0.07
C ALA A 86 11.06 11.10 0.28
N ASP A 87 9.92 10.43 0.17
CA ASP A 87 8.64 11.01 0.60
C ASP A 87 8.50 10.82 2.11
N GLU A 88 8.48 11.93 2.86
CA GLU A 88 8.43 11.93 4.32
C GLU A 88 6.99 11.98 4.85
N GLU A 89 6.67 11.11 5.79
CA GLU A 89 5.39 11.05 6.50
C GLU A 89 5.66 11.02 8.02
N MET A 90 5.57 12.17 8.68
CA MET A 90 5.86 12.32 10.12
C MET A 90 4.58 12.37 10.95
N GLY A 91 4.50 11.54 12.00
CA GLY A 91 3.36 11.46 12.90
C GLY A 91 2.06 10.99 12.24
N THR A 92 2.15 10.28 11.11
CA THR A 92 0.98 9.86 10.33
C THR A 92 0.50 8.49 10.78
N THR A 93 -0.81 8.30 10.88
CA THR A 93 -1.40 6.97 11.10
C THR A 93 -1.46 6.20 9.77
N CYS A 94 -0.66 5.14 9.66
CA CYS A 94 -0.67 4.21 8.54
C CYS A 94 -1.13 2.84 9.04
N CYS A 95 -2.09 2.25 8.34
CA CYS A 95 -2.76 1.04 8.79
C CYS A 95 -3.26 1.21 10.24
N TYR A 96 -2.72 0.46 11.19
CA TYR A 96 -3.13 0.53 12.60
C TYR A 96 -2.02 1.03 13.53
N ALA A 97 -1.14 1.90 13.05
CA ALA A 97 -0.08 2.50 13.87
C ALA A 97 0.19 3.96 13.46
N THR A 98 0.49 4.82 14.43
CA THR A 98 1.09 6.13 14.19
C THR A 98 2.60 5.95 14.03
N GLN A 99 3.16 6.50 12.96
CA GLN A 99 4.54 6.25 12.55
C GLN A 99 5.22 7.54 12.07
N ASP A 100 6.53 7.57 12.24
CA ASP A 100 7.41 8.41 11.42
C ASP A 100 8.02 7.53 10.35
N LYS A 101 7.97 7.98 9.10
CA LYS A 101 8.33 7.17 7.95
C LYS A 101 8.92 7.97 6.80
N ALA A 102 9.80 7.32 6.05
CA ALA A 102 10.31 7.78 4.77
C ALA A 102 10.14 6.70 3.72
N TRP A 103 9.61 7.05 2.55
CA TRP A 103 9.47 6.15 1.41
C TRP A 103 10.54 6.39 0.36
N VAL A 104 11.12 5.32 -0.17
CA VAL A 104 11.90 5.35 -1.40
C VAL A 104 11.40 4.28 -2.37
N THR A 105 11.66 4.48 -3.65
CA THR A 105 11.29 3.52 -4.70
C THR A 105 12.55 2.94 -5.30
N GLY A 106 12.63 1.62 -5.32
CA GLY A 106 13.74 0.92 -5.93
C GLY A 106 13.70 0.97 -7.46
N PRO A 107 14.78 0.57 -8.14
CA PRO A 107 14.92 0.72 -9.59
C PRO A 107 13.85 -0.03 -10.40
N ALA A 108 13.24 -1.08 -9.84
CA ALA A 108 12.19 -1.87 -10.49
C ALA A 108 10.77 -1.53 -10.00
N GLY A 109 10.62 -0.44 -9.23
CA GLY A 109 9.32 0.06 -8.76
C GLY A 109 8.92 -0.46 -7.37
N GLU A 110 9.68 -1.37 -6.77
CA GLU A 110 9.42 -1.87 -5.42
C GLU A 110 9.52 -0.73 -4.39
N LYS A 111 8.51 -0.64 -3.51
CA LYS A 111 8.43 0.40 -2.47
C LYS A 111 9.15 -0.05 -1.21
N TRP A 112 9.95 0.85 -0.65
CA TRP A 112 10.66 0.67 0.60
C TRP A 112 10.32 1.77 1.58
N GLU A 113 10.03 1.41 2.82
CA GLU A 113 9.90 2.36 3.93
C GLU A 113 11.01 2.19 4.97
N VAL A 114 11.52 3.30 5.51
CA VAL A 114 12.26 3.30 6.77
C VAL A 114 11.38 4.00 7.80
N TYR A 115 11.05 3.32 8.89
CA TYR A 115 10.04 3.84 9.81
C TYR A 115 10.27 3.41 11.26
N THR A 116 9.62 4.12 12.18
CA THR A 116 9.45 3.69 13.58
C THR A 116 7.96 3.71 13.94
N VAL A 117 7.51 2.77 14.79
CA VAL A 117 6.18 2.83 15.39
C VAL A 117 6.23 3.75 16.61
N LEU A 118 5.34 4.74 16.65
CA LEU A 118 5.19 5.67 17.78
C LEU A 118 4.08 5.22 18.73
N ALA A 119 2.97 4.76 18.18
CA ALA A 119 1.83 4.26 18.94
C ALA A 119 0.97 3.30 18.08
N ASP A 120 0.29 2.36 18.72
CA ASP A 120 -0.78 1.61 18.07
C ASP A 120 -2.00 2.51 17.86
N SER A 121 -2.73 2.26 16.76
CA SER A 121 -4.00 2.88 16.42
C SER A 121 -5.10 1.82 16.37
N GLU A 122 -6.27 2.13 16.92
CA GLU A 122 -7.48 1.30 16.82
C GLU A 122 -8.19 1.49 15.47
N THR A 123 -7.90 2.58 14.75
CA THR A 123 -8.50 2.90 13.46
C THR A 123 -7.53 2.69 12.31
N PHE A 124 -8.04 2.21 11.17
CA PHE A 124 -7.26 2.08 9.95
C PHE A 124 -6.99 3.46 9.32
N GLY A 125 -5.71 3.77 9.11
CA GLY A 125 -5.22 4.96 8.42
C GLY A 125 -4.91 4.70 6.95
N SER A 126 -4.06 5.54 6.36
CA SER A 126 -3.67 5.40 4.96
C SER A 126 -2.84 4.12 4.73
N SER A 127 -2.96 3.49 3.56
CA SER A 127 -2.05 2.43 3.10
C SER A 127 -1.33 2.88 1.83
N PRO A 128 -0.13 2.36 1.54
CA PRO A 128 0.54 2.65 0.28
C PRO A 128 -0.39 2.34 -0.88
N GLN A 129 -0.51 3.27 -1.83
CA GLN A 129 -1.24 2.98 -3.06
C GLN A 129 -0.49 1.86 -3.78
N HIS A 130 -1.16 0.71 -3.93
CA HIS A 130 -0.67 -0.43 -4.69
C HIS A 130 -0.13 0.00 -6.06
N LEU A 131 1.00 -0.58 -6.47
CA LEU A 131 1.59 -0.39 -7.79
C LEU A 131 0.62 -0.72 -8.94
N ASP A 132 -0.46 -1.47 -8.66
CA ASP A 132 -1.48 -1.90 -9.62
C ASP A 132 -2.83 -1.17 -9.51
N GLY A 133 -2.91 -0.07 -8.76
CA GLY A 133 -4.11 0.78 -8.75
C GLY A 133 -4.21 1.61 -10.06
N PRO A 134 -5.41 1.84 -10.63
CA PRO A 134 -5.54 2.79 -11.73
C PRO A 134 -4.97 4.14 -11.29
N ARG A 135 -4.01 4.69 -12.04
CA ARG A 135 -3.62 6.09 -11.89
C ARG A 135 -4.87 6.91 -12.17
N GLU A 136 -5.50 7.45 -11.14
CA GLU A 136 -6.54 8.47 -11.32
C GLU A 136 -5.88 9.72 -11.90
N SER A 137 -5.79 9.75 -13.23
CA SER A 137 -5.61 10.97 -13.99
C SER A 137 -6.80 11.85 -13.71
N GLY A 138 -6.58 12.89 -12.91
CA GLY A 138 -7.59 13.89 -12.57
C GLY A 138 -8.32 14.36 -13.81
N SER A 139 -9.60 14.00 -13.92
CA SER A 139 -10.53 14.64 -14.83
C SER A 139 -11.43 15.53 -14.00
N GLY A 140 -11.12 16.82 -14.02
CA GLY A 140 -12.02 17.86 -13.53
C GLY A 140 -13.33 17.78 -14.29
N ALA A 141 -14.33 17.15 -13.69
CA ALA A 141 -15.70 17.16 -14.17
C ALA A 141 -16.29 18.56 -13.93
N CYS A 142 -16.07 19.44 -14.91
CA CYS A 142 -16.71 20.74 -14.97
C CYS A 142 -18.18 20.52 -15.35
N CYS A 143 -19.07 20.96 -14.47
CA CYS A 143 -20.51 20.90 -14.63
C CYS A 143 -20.98 21.65 -15.89
N THR A 144 -21.86 21.04 -16.68
CA THR A 144 -22.98 21.77 -17.29
C THR A 144 -24.23 20.90 -17.29
N ALA A 145 -25.27 21.45 -16.69
CA ALA A 145 -26.63 20.94 -16.71
C ALA A 145 -27.27 21.22 -18.08
N GLY A 146 -28.07 20.28 -18.57
CA GLY A 146 -28.89 20.45 -19.76
C GLY A 146 -29.72 19.19 -20.02
N THR A 147 -30.93 19.15 -19.47
CA THR A 147 -32.03 18.25 -19.86
C THR A 147 -33.26 19.11 -20.18
N PRO A 148 -34.33 18.61 -20.84
CA PRO A 148 -34.53 17.35 -21.58
C PRO A 148 -35.27 17.55 -22.94
N ASP A 149 -35.82 16.43 -23.47
CA ASP A 149 -36.87 16.24 -24.51
C ASP A 149 -36.39 15.86 -25.93
N GLU A 150 -36.99 14.94 -26.69
CA GLU A 150 -38.03 13.91 -26.51
C GLU A 150 -37.99 13.00 -27.78
N GLN A 151 -38.60 11.81 -27.73
CA GLN A 151 -39.19 11.02 -28.85
C GLN A 151 -38.36 10.09 -29.76
N GLN A 152 -38.64 8.79 -29.53
CA GLN A 152 -39.21 7.77 -30.45
C GLN A 152 -38.50 7.27 -31.72
N ASP A 153 -38.43 5.92 -31.72
CA ASP A 153 -38.67 4.95 -32.79
C ASP A 153 -37.69 4.77 -33.97
N GLY A 154 -37.24 3.50 -34.13
CA GLY A 154 -37.35 2.80 -35.40
C GLY A 154 -36.07 2.55 -36.24
N ASN A 155 -35.67 1.26 -36.26
CA ASN A 155 -35.32 0.47 -37.45
C ASN A 155 -33.99 0.69 -38.26
N PHE A 156 -33.28 -0.45 -38.43
CA PHE A 156 -32.48 -0.91 -39.60
C PHE A 156 -31.18 -0.22 -40.07
N THR A 157 -30.11 -1.04 -39.98
CA THR A 157 -29.05 -1.32 -40.98
C THR A 157 -28.00 -0.30 -41.41
N SER A 158 -26.77 -0.72 -41.11
CA SER A 158 -25.55 -0.78 -41.95
C SER A 158 -24.70 0.47 -42.19
N LYS A 159 -23.41 0.21 -41.95
CA LYS A 159 -22.21 0.55 -42.74
C LYS A 159 -21.31 1.68 -42.25
N SER A 160 -20.05 1.25 -42.18
CA SER A 160 -18.81 1.87 -42.65
C SER A 160 -18.18 3.00 -41.85
N ASP A 161 -16.99 2.64 -41.37
CA ASP A 161 -15.71 3.30 -41.61
C ASP A 161 -15.39 4.60 -40.85
N ALA A 162 -14.45 4.38 -39.93
CA ALA A 162 -13.19 5.11 -39.81
C ALA A 162 -13.27 6.63 -39.82
N THR A 163 -12.95 7.24 -38.67
CA THR A 163 -11.95 8.30 -38.67
C THR A 163 -11.22 8.34 -37.33
N SER A 164 -9.91 8.13 -37.40
CA SER A 164 -8.89 8.50 -36.42
C SER A 164 -9.01 9.97 -36.02
N CYS A 165 -8.61 10.34 -34.80
CA CYS A 165 -7.79 11.53 -34.58
C CYS A 165 -7.20 11.60 -33.16
N CYS A 166 -5.87 11.77 -33.18
CA CYS A 166 -4.95 12.44 -32.24
C CYS A 166 -4.74 11.85 -30.85
#